data_AF-A0A7X3HG89-F1
#
_entry.id   AF-A0A7X3HG89-F1
#
_cell.length_a   1.000
_cell.length_b   1.000
_cell.length_c   1.000
_cell.angle_alpha   90.00
_cell.angle_beta   90.00
_cell.angle_gamma   90.00
#
_symmetry.space_group_name_H-M   'P 1'
#
loop_
_entity.id
_entity.type
_entity.pdbx_description
1 polymer ?
#
loop_
_entity_poly.entity_id
_entity_poly.type
_entity_poly.pdbx_seq_one_letter_code
_entity_poly.pdbx_strand_id
1 'polypeptide(L)'
;TRSATLMHCNDGQGGFYGMAIQGNDLYLRGHDGLTGLGWAQTSTRFGRLLLLSGISSDGTVWFGFGRRMGWNVLNRLSTSAGDRIRLSCNRLKGCD
;
A
#
# COMPACT_ATOMS: atom_id res chain seq x y z
N THR A 1 5.61 6.41 -25.14
CA THR A 1 5.39 7.04 -23.82
C THR A 1 4.28 6.29 -23.09
N ARG A 2 4.58 5.57 -22.00
CA ARG A 2 3.54 4.87 -21.22
C ARG A 2 2.93 5.85 -20.21
N SER A 3 1.62 6.05 -20.28
CA SER A 3 0.85 6.91 -19.36
C SER A 3 0.93 6.35 -17.94
N ALA A 4 1.25 7.21 -16.97
CA ALA A 4 1.20 6.91 -15.53
C ALA A 4 -0.05 7.58 -14.94
N THR A 5 -0.90 6.81 -14.28
CA THR A 5 -2.07 7.37 -13.57
C THR A 5 -1.60 7.92 -12.24
N LEU A 6 -1.51 9.25 -12.10
CA LEU A 6 -1.24 9.93 -10.85
C LEU A 6 -2.56 10.31 -10.17
N MET A 7 -2.76 9.85 -8.94
CA MET A 7 -3.89 10.29 -8.09
C MET A 7 -3.36 10.74 -6.73
N HIS A 8 -3.93 11.81 -6.19
CA HIS A 8 -3.66 12.32 -4.85
C HIS A 8 -4.91 12.13 -3.99
N CYS A 9 -4.75 11.44 -2.86
CA CYS A 9 -5.82 11.10 -1.94
C CYS A 9 -5.52 11.71 -0.57
N ASN A 10 -6.56 12.20 0.09
CA ASN A 10 -6.51 12.69 1.47
C ASN A 10 -7.40 11.77 2.33
N ASP A 11 -6.95 11.43 3.53
CA ASP A 11 -7.66 10.50 4.42
C ASP A 11 -8.65 11.17 5.39
N GLY A 12 -8.74 12.51 5.36
CA GLY A 12 -9.59 13.30 6.25
C GLY A 12 -9.06 13.44 7.68
N GLN A 13 -7.93 12.82 8.01
CA GLN A 13 -7.25 12.84 9.31
C GLN A 13 -5.87 13.55 9.23
N GLY A 14 -5.65 14.33 8.17
CA GLY A 14 -4.41 15.07 7.94
C GLY A 14 -3.35 14.29 7.15
N GLY A 15 -3.58 13.02 6.86
CA GLY A 15 -2.73 12.22 5.99
C GLY A 15 -3.10 12.38 4.52
N PHE A 16 -2.10 12.18 3.67
CA PHE A 16 -2.27 12.23 2.23
C PHE A 16 -1.33 11.25 1.55
N TYR A 17 -1.74 10.76 0.39
CA TYR A 17 -0.88 9.89 -0.41
C TYR A 17 -1.11 10.10 -1.90
N GLY A 18 -0.02 9.98 -2.65
CA GLY A 18 0.00 9.88 -4.10
C GLY A 18 0.15 8.43 -4.53
N MET A 19 -0.48 8.07 -5.63
CA MET A 19 -0.26 6.77 -6.29
C MET A 19 0.11 6.94 -7.75
N ALA A 20 1.01 6.08 -8.24
CA ALA A 20 1.36 5.97 -9.64
C ALA A 20 1.38 4.49 -10.05
N ILE A 21 0.74 4.17 -11.18
CA ILE A 21 0.73 2.82 -11.75
C ILE A 21 1.64 2.79 -12.97
N GLN A 22 2.58 1.84 -13.00
CA GLN A 22 3.42 1.57 -14.15
C GLN A 22 3.49 0.06 -14.42
N GLY A 23 2.75 -0.40 -15.42
CA GLY A 23 2.70 -1.83 -15.73
C GLY A 23 2.08 -2.64 -14.58
N ASN A 24 2.88 -3.52 -13.97
CA ASN A 24 2.45 -4.34 -12.85
C ASN A 24 2.79 -3.74 -11.48
N ASP A 25 3.47 -2.59 -11.47
CA ASP A 25 3.91 -1.91 -10.27
C ASP A 25 2.96 -0.77 -9.90
N LEU A 26 2.59 -0.73 -8.63
CA LEU A 26 1.90 0.37 -7.97
C LEU A 26 2.88 1.02 -6.99
N TYR A 27 3.22 2.27 -7.26
CA TYR A 27 4.02 3.10 -6.38
C TYR A 27 3.09 3.97 -5.55
N LEU A 28 3.27 3.95 -4.24
CA LEU A 28 2.57 4.77 -3.28
C LEU A 28 3.60 5.60 -2.52
N ARG A 29 3.30 6.88 -2.30
CA ARG A 29 4.04 7.72 -1.37
C ARG A 29 3.06 8.57 -0.61
N GLY A 30 3.25 8.72 0.68
CA GLY A 30 2.34 9.49 1.49
C GLY A 30 2.97 10.02 2.75
N HIS A 31 2.10 10.67 3.51
CA HIS A 31 2.33 11.17 4.84
C HIS A 31 1.18 10.69 5.70
N ASP A 32 1.50 10.08 6.83
CA ASP A 32 0.54 9.66 7.83
C ASP A 32 0.25 10.83 8.76
N GLY A 33 -1.00 11.28 8.81
CA GLY A 33 -1.41 12.41 9.65
C GLY A 33 -1.34 12.13 11.15
N LEU A 34 -1.42 10.85 11.56
CA LEU A 34 -1.41 10.46 12.97
C LEU A 34 0.00 10.41 13.55
N THR A 35 0.94 9.82 12.80
CA THR A 35 2.35 9.70 13.23
C THR A 35 3.22 10.86 12.75
N GLY A 36 2.77 11.62 11.75
CA GLY A 36 3.56 12.64 11.06
C GLY A 36 4.68 12.07 10.20
N LEU A 37 4.69 10.74 9.96
CA LEU A 37 5.76 10.09 9.20
C LEU A 37 5.46 10.11 7.71
N GLY A 38 6.48 10.42 6.92
CA GLY A 38 6.46 10.18 5.48
C GLY A 38 6.70 8.70 5.20
N TRP A 39 6.08 8.17 4.15
CA TRP A 39 6.26 6.78 3.77
C TRP A 39 6.23 6.57 2.27
N ALA A 40 6.86 5.49 1.82
CA ALA A 40 6.85 5.03 0.45
C ALA A 40 6.63 3.52 0.40
N GLN A 41 5.76 3.07 -0.50
CA GLN A 41 5.50 1.66 -0.73
C GLN A 41 5.51 1.35 -2.22
N THR A 42 6.08 0.21 -2.58
CA THR A 42 5.97 -0.38 -3.91
C THR A 42 5.20 -1.68 -3.80
N SER A 43 4.24 -1.87 -4.69
CA SER A 43 3.43 -3.09 -4.75
C SER A 43 3.49 -3.67 -6.16
N THR A 44 4.05 -4.86 -6.33
CA THR A 44 4.21 -5.50 -7.63
C THR A 44 3.27 -6.69 -7.76
N ARG A 45 2.52 -6.74 -8.86
CA ARG A 45 1.57 -7.82 -9.12
C ARG A 45 2.21 -8.94 -9.94
N PHE A 46 2.13 -10.16 -9.43
CA PHE A 46 2.51 -11.41 -10.11
C PHE A 46 1.27 -12.33 -10.25
N GLY A 47 0.50 -12.14 -11.31
CA GLY A 47 -0.74 -12.88 -11.55
C GLY A 47 -1.81 -12.61 -10.48
N ARG A 48 -2.00 -13.58 -9.58
CA ARG A 48 -2.91 -13.49 -8.40
C ARG A 48 -2.19 -13.10 -7.10
N LEU A 49 -0.86 -13.08 -7.11
CA LEU A 49 -0.03 -12.66 -6.00
C LEU A 49 0.27 -11.17 -6.13
N LEU A 50 0.28 -10.45 -5.01
CA LEU A 50 0.76 -9.08 -4.88
C LEU A 50 1.92 -9.12 -3.89
N LEU A 51 3.07 -8.58 -4.23
CA LEU A 51 4.16 -8.37 -3.27
C LEU A 51 4.15 -6.91 -2.87
N LEU A 52 4.27 -6.64 -1.57
CA LEU A 52 4.27 -5.28 -1.02
C LEU A 52 5.56 -5.08 -0.24
N SER A 53 6.21 -3.95 -0.44
CA SER A 53 7.36 -3.53 0.35
C SER A 53 7.35 -2.03 0.52
N GLY A 54 7.65 -1.54 1.71
CA GLY A 54 7.71 -0.10 1.96
C GLY A 54 8.61 0.27 3.11
N ILE A 55 8.77 1.58 3.27
CA ILE A 55 9.62 2.22 4.25
C ILE A 55 8.98 3.53 4.70
N SER A 56 9.13 3.84 5.99
CA SER A 56 8.75 5.12 6.58
C SER A 56 9.98 5.94 6.97
N SER A 57 9.78 7.24 7.19
CA SER A 57 10.85 8.21 7.44
C SER A 57 11.60 8.00 8.76
N ASP A 58 11.02 7.26 9.70
CA ASP A 58 11.66 6.79 10.94
C ASP A 58 12.58 5.57 10.72
N GLY A 59 12.62 5.01 9.51
CA GLY A 59 13.41 3.84 9.16
C GLY A 59 12.67 2.51 9.33
N THR A 60 11.40 2.51 9.76
CA THR A 60 10.62 1.28 9.80
C THR A 60 10.36 0.78 8.39
N VAL A 61 10.67 -0.50 8.14
CA VAL A 61 10.42 -1.15 6.86
C VAL A 61 9.32 -2.20 7.02
N TRP A 62 8.56 -2.44 5.97
CA TRP A 62 7.60 -3.53 5.95
C TRP A 62 7.65 -4.31 4.65
N PHE A 63 7.31 -5.58 4.78
CA PHE A 63 7.20 -6.50 3.67
C PHE A 63 5.92 -7.32 3.82
N GLY A 64 5.30 -7.63 2.70
CA GLY A 64 4.04 -8.34 2.72
C GLY A 64 3.70 -8.96 1.39
N PHE A 65 2.63 -9.74 1.43
CA PHE A 65 2.03 -10.29 0.23
C PHE A 65 0.51 -10.26 0.32
N GLY A 66 -0.10 -10.03 -0.84
CA GLY A 66 -1.53 -10.06 -1.06
C GLY A 66 -1.91 -11.25 -1.94
N ARG A 67 -3.06 -11.86 -1.65
CA ARG A 67 -3.68 -12.85 -2.54
C ARG A 67 -5.11 -12.43 -2.83
N ARG A 68 -5.45 -12.40 -4.12
CA ARG A 68 -6.83 -12.15 -4.54
C ARG A 68 -7.66 -13.42 -4.44
N MET A 69 -8.70 -13.40 -3.61
CA MET A 69 -9.70 -14.46 -3.47
C MET A 69 -11.07 -13.90 -3.88
N GLY A 70 -11.52 -14.26 -5.09
CA GLY A 70 -12.73 -13.71 -5.69
C GLY A 70 -12.67 -12.19 -5.83
N TRP A 71 -13.58 -11.49 -5.14
CA TRP A 71 -13.67 -10.03 -5.11
C TRP A 71 -12.82 -9.38 -4.00
N ASN A 72 -12.26 -10.18 -3.09
CA ASN A 72 -11.46 -9.70 -1.97
C ASN A 72 -9.96 -9.85 -2.25
N VAL A 73 -9.17 -8.98 -1.65
CA VAL A 73 -7.71 -9.04 -1.62
C VAL A 73 -7.27 -9.16 -0.17
N LEU A 74 -6.71 -10.31 0.18
CA LEU A 74 -6.19 -10.59 1.52
C LEU A 74 -4.71 -10.23 1.54
N ASN A 75 -4.35 -9.18 2.27
CA ASN A 75 -2.98 -8.73 2.46
C ASN A 75 -2.46 -9.16 3.84
N ARG A 76 -1.22 -9.61 3.87
CA ARG A 76 -0.45 -9.87 5.08
C ARG A 76 0.83 -9.08 5.01
N LEU A 77 1.08 -8.23 6.00
CA LEU A 77 2.28 -7.41 6.10
C LEU A 77 2.96 -7.68 7.43
N SER A 78 4.27 -7.51 7.45
CA SER A 78 5.10 -7.55 8.65
C SER A 78 6.05 -6.38 8.63
N THR A 79 6.21 -5.73 9.78
CA THR A 79 7.10 -4.57 9.95
C THR A 79 8.42 -5.02 10.60
N SER A 80 9.49 -4.25 10.43
CA SER A 80 10.75 -4.45 11.14
C SER A 80 10.61 -4.25 12.66
N ALA A 81 9.56 -3.55 13.10
CA ALA A 81 9.20 -3.41 14.51
C ALA A 81 8.55 -4.68 15.10
N GLY A 82 8.22 -5.67 14.26
CA GLY A 82 7.63 -6.94 14.70
C GLY A 82 6.11 -7.01 14.56
N ASP A 83 5.46 -5.94 14.07
CA ASP A 83 4.02 -5.92 13.87
C ASP A 83 3.60 -6.84 12.74
N ARG A 84 2.39 -7.39 12.86
CA ARG A 84 1.78 -8.23 11.83
C ARG A 84 0.40 -7.72 11.52
N ILE A 85 0.26 -7.17 10.31
CA ILE A 85 -0.99 -6.58 9.85
C ILE A 85 -1.65 -7.55 8.87
N ARG A 86 -2.94 -7.80 9.07
CA ARG A 86 -3.79 -8.55 8.13
C ARG A 86 -4.91 -7.64 7.70
N LEU A 87 -5.07 -7.46 6.41
CA LEU A 87 -6.06 -6.55 5.85
C LEU A 87 -6.84 -7.27 4.74
N SER A 88 -8.16 -7.17 4.76
CA SER A 88 -9.03 -7.71 3.72
C SER A 88 -9.68 -6.55 2.97
N CYS A 89 -9.21 -6.30 1.75
CA CYS A 89 -9.71 -5.22 0.92
C CYS A 89 -10.72 -5.71 -0.13
N ASN A 90 -11.84 -5.02 -0.24
CA ASN A 90 -12.86 -5.19 -1.26
C ASN A 90 -13.11 -3.87 -1.98
N ARG A 91 -13.29 -3.92 -3.31
CA ARG A 91 -13.56 -2.72 -4.12
C ARG A 91 -14.85 -1.97 -3.73
N LEU A 92 -15.85 -2.66 -3.18
CA LEU A 92 -17.15 -2.10 -2.82
C LEU A 92 -17.24 -1.67 -1.35
N LYS A 93 -16.48 -2.33 -0.46
CA LYS A 93 -16.56 -2.09 0.99
C LYS A 93 -15.35 -1.38 1.58
N GLY A 94 -14.26 -1.22 0.82
CA GLY A 94 -12.99 -0.75 1.37
C GLY A 94 -12.20 -1.87 2.03
N CYS A 95 -11.36 -1.53 3.00
CA CYS A 95 -10.51 -2.48 3.70
C CYS A 95 -10.89 -2.54 5.18
N ASP A 96 -11.03 -3.77 5.69
CA ASP A 96 -11.18 -4.11 7.11
C ASP A 96 -9.98 -4.95 7.60
#